data_AF-A0A930X5M7-F1
#
_entry.id   AF-A0A930X5M7-F1
#
_cell.length_a   1.000
_cell.length_b   1.000
_cell.length_c   1.000
_cell.angle_alpha   90.00
_cell.angle_beta   90.00
_cell.angle_gamma   90.00
#
_symmetry.space_group_name_H-M   'P 1'
#
loop_
_entity.id
_entity.type
_entity.pdbx_description
1 polymer ?
#
loop_
_entity_poly.entity_id
_entity_poly.type
_entity_poly.pdbx_seq_one_letter_code
_entity_poly.pdbx_strand_id
1 'polypeptide(L)' 'MQSLLIWAQLFLSLALIVTVILHPAKGGGLGSMGGSAQIFGSQKGAETGLNRITGTIALLWAVVAILLSSSLIN' A
#
# COMPACT_ATOMS: atom_id res chain seq x y z
N MET A 1 9.70 -22.62 -11.30
CA MET A 1 8.49 -21.92 -10.82
C MET A 1 8.85 -20.75 -9.90
N GLN A 2 9.86 -20.89 -9.03
CA GLN A 2 10.38 -19.82 -8.17
C GLN A 2 10.75 -18.51 -8.91
N SER A 3 11.35 -18.59 -10.10
CA SER A 3 11.73 -17.39 -10.87
C SER A 3 10.52 -16.51 -11.22
N LEU A 4 9.34 -17.10 -11.49
CA LEU A 4 8.12 -16.34 -11.79
C LEU A 4 7.62 -15.56 -10.57
N LEU A 5 7.72 -16.15 -9.37
CA LEU A 5 7.30 -15.51 -8.12
C LEU A 5 8.22 -14.34 -7.75
N ILE A 6 9.53 -14.48 -8.01
CA ILE A 6 10.50 -13.39 -7.80
C ILE A 6 10.18 -12.21 -8.71
N TRP A 7 9.92 -12.46 -10.00
CA TRP A 7 9.52 -11.41 -10.94
C TRP A 7 8.21 -10.75 -10.51
N ALA A 8 7.19 -11.52 -10.14
CA ALA A 8 5.92 -10.98 -9.64
C ALA A 8 6.10 -10.09 -8.40
N GLN A 9 6.92 -10.53 -7.44
CA GLN A 9 7.24 -9.77 -6.23
C GLN A 9 7.93 -8.44 -6.55
N LEU A 10 8.85 -8.43 -7.52
CA LEU A 10 9.56 -7.24 -7.95
C LEU A 10 8.57 -6.22 -8.55
N PHE A 11 7.69 -6.66 -9.46
CA PHE A 11 6.67 -5.79 -10.04
C PHE A 11 5.70 -5.23 -8.99
N LEU A 12 5.27 -6.06 -8.05
CA LEU A 12 4.34 -5.67 -6.99
C LEU A 12 4.97 -4.66 -6.01
N SER A 13 6.28 -4.82 -5.73
CA SER A 13 7.06 -3.86 -4.94
C SER A 13 7.15 -2.49 -5.63
N LEU A 14 7.46 -2.49 -6.93
CA LEU A 14 7.51 -1.26 -7.73
C LEU A 14 6.16 -0.55 -7.77
N ALA A 15 5.08 -1.29 -8.00
CA ALA A 15 3.72 -0.76 -7.99
C ALA A 15 3.36 -0.13 -6.63
N LEU A 16 3.75 -0.77 -5.52
CA LEU A 16 3.54 -0.21 -4.18
C LEU A 16 4.30 1.09 -3.96
N ILE A 17 5.58 1.15 -4.35
CA ILE A 17 6.39 2.36 -4.20
C ILE A 17 5.73 3.53 -4.94
N VAL A 18 5.31 3.31 -6.19
CA VAL A 18 4.62 4.34 -6.99
C VAL A 18 3.30 4.76 -6.33
N THR A 19 2.49 3.80 -5.87
CA THR A 19 1.17 4.09 -5.26
C THR A 19 1.29 4.82 -3.93
N VAL A 20 2.36 4.55 -3.15
CA VAL A 20 2.65 5.25 -1.89
C VAL A 20 3.18 6.65 -2.14
N ILE A 21 4.06 6.85 -3.13
CA ILE A 21 4.55 8.19 -3.48
C ILE A 21 3.42 9.07 -4.02
N LEU A 22 2.48 8.48 -4.76
CA LEU A 22 1.31 9.20 -5.29
C LEU A 22 0.28 9.53 -4.22
N HIS A 23 0.39 8.99 -2.99
CA HIS A 23 -0.45 9.44 -1.89
C HIS A 23 -0.10 10.90 -1.56
N PRO A 24 -1.04 11.84 -1.68
CA PRO A 24 -0.81 13.19 -1.19
C PRO A 24 -0.46 13.09 0.29
N ALA A 25 0.62 13.76 0.70
CA ALA A 25 1.00 13.85 2.10
C ALA A 25 -0.20 14.46 2.83
N LYS A 26 -0.92 13.63 3.60
CA LYS A 26 -1.92 14.14 4.54
C LYS A 26 -1.15 15.03 5.51
N GLY A 27 -1.24 16.35 5.31
CA GLY A 27 -0.63 17.39 6.15
C GLY A 27 -1.20 17.47 7.56
N GLY A 28 -1.76 16.37 8.07
CA GLY A 28 -2.24 16.25 9.43
C GLY A 28 -1.24 15.45 10.23
N GLY A 29 -0.25 16.10 10.84
CA GLY A 29 0.61 15.48 11.84
C GLY A 29 -0.18 15.01 13.08
N LEU A 30 0.44 14.98 14.26
CA LEU A 30 -0.21 14.62 15.53
C LEU A 30 -1.55 15.35 15.81
N GLY A 31 -1.74 16.55 15.24
CA GLY A 31 -2.99 17.31 15.33
C GLY A 31 -4.21 16.70 14.61
N SER A 32 -4.02 15.74 13.70
CA SER A 32 -5.12 15.02 13.04
C SER A 32 -5.61 13.80 13.82
N MET A 33 -4.85 13.32 14.81
CA MET A 33 -5.21 12.20 15.68
C MET A 33 -6.29 12.56 16.74
N GLY A 34 -6.52 13.86 16.99
CA GLY A 34 -7.45 14.37 18.01
C GLY A 34 -8.87 14.72 17.53
N GLY A 35 -9.23 14.40 16.28
CA GLY A 35 -10.63 14.46 15.80
C GLY A 35 -11.17 15.84 15.38
N SER A 36 -10.44 16.95 15.57
CA SER A 36 -10.94 18.31 15.35
C SER A 36 -10.41 19.03 14.10
N ALA A 37 -9.72 18.33 13.18
CA ALA A 37 -9.22 18.94 11.93
C ALA A 37 -9.96 18.48 10.66
N GLN A 38 -10.92 17.54 10.76
CA GLN A 38 -11.50 16.83 9.60
C GLN A 38 -12.87 17.36 9.12
N ILE A 39 -13.29 18.56 9.54
CA ILE A 39 -14.63 19.07 9.21
C ILE A 39 -14.67 19.81 7.84
N PHE A 40 -13.53 20.27 7.29
CA PHE A 40 -13.54 21.11 6.06
C PHE A 40 -12.55 20.68 4.95
N GLY A 41 -12.28 19.37 4.78
CA GLY A 41 -11.44 18.85 3.69
C GLY A 41 -12.25 18.12 2.61
N SER A 42 -12.50 18.77 1.47
CA SER A 42 -13.37 18.31 0.37
C SER A 42 -12.77 17.22 -0.54
N GLN A 43 -11.80 16.40 -0.07
CA GLN A 43 -11.13 15.36 -0.87
C GLN A 43 -11.21 13.93 -0.30
N LYS A 44 -12.13 13.66 0.64
CA LYS A 44 -12.29 12.34 1.30
C LYS A 44 -12.43 11.15 0.33
N GLY A 45 -13.04 11.32 -0.84
CA GLY A 45 -13.35 10.22 -1.76
C GLY A 45 -12.13 9.63 -2.49
N ALA A 46 -11.31 10.49 -3.11
CA ALA A 46 -10.13 10.07 -3.85
C ALA A 46 -9.06 9.47 -2.95
N GLU A 47 -8.87 10.04 -1.76
CA GLU A 47 -7.94 9.54 -0.75
C GLU A 47 -8.36 8.18 -0.19
N THR A 48 -9.67 7.99 0.05
CA THR A 48 -10.19 6.71 0.56
C THR A 48 -10.06 5.61 -0.48
N GLY A 49 -10.30 5.92 -1.76
CA GLY A 49 -10.10 4.99 -2.87
C GLY A 49 -8.65 4.56 -3.03
N LEU A 50 -7.72 5.53 -3.05
CA LEU A 50 -6.29 5.26 -3.20
C LEU A 50 -5.74 4.46 -2.02
N ASN A 51 -6.18 4.75 -0.79
CA ASN A 51 -5.79 3.99 0.40
C ASN A 51 -6.27 2.54 0.34
N ARG A 52 -7.49 2.29 -0.17
CA ARG A 52 -8.01 0.92 -0.34
C ARG A 52 -7.22 0.14 -1.40
N ILE A 53 -6.84 0.80 -2.49
CA ILE A 53 -6.01 0.22 -3.56
C ILE A 53 -4.63 -0.13 -3.00
N THR A 54 -3.94 0.81 -2.35
CA THR A 54 -2.63 0.55 -1.73
C THR A 54 -2.71 -0.57 -0.70
N GLY A 55 -3.73 -0.56 0.16
CA GLY A 55 -3.91 -1.62 1.17
C GLY A 55 -4.10 -3.00 0.53
N THR A 56 -4.85 -3.08 -0.57
CA THR A 56 -5.06 -4.35 -1.29
C THR A 56 -3.76 -4.84 -1.93
N ILE A 57 -3.02 -3.95 -2.60
CA ILE A 57 -1.73 -4.28 -3.22
C ILE A 57 -0.71 -4.68 -2.13
N ALA A 58 -0.72 -4.02 -0.98
CA ALA A 58 0.19 -4.30 0.13
C ALA A 58 -0.07 -5.67 0.73
N LEU A 59 -1.35 -6.04 0.87
CA LEU A 59 -1.74 -7.36 1.37
C LEU A 59 -1.33 -8.46 0.38
N LEU A 60 -1.56 -8.26 -0.92
CA LEU A 60 -1.08 -9.18 -1.96
C LEU A 60 0.44 -9.33 -1.94
N TRP A 61 1.17 -8.23 -1.76
CA TRP A 61 2.63 -8.25 -1.65
C TRP A 61 3.13 -9.02 -0.44
N ALA A 62 2.48 -8.85 0.71
CA ALA A 62 2.81 -9.60 1.91
C ALA A 62 2.58 -11.11 1.72
N VAL A 63 1.48 -11.51 1.08
CA VAL A 63 1.18 -12.91 0.79
C VAL A 63 2.25 -13.53 -0.14
N VAL A 64 2.62 -12.84 -1.22
CA VAL A 64 3.66 -13.31 -2.14
C VAL A 64 5.04 -13.35 -1.45
N ALA A 65 5.36 -12.39 -0.58
CA ALA A 65 6.58 -12.39 0.22
C ALA A 65 6.67 -13.63 1.13
N ILE A 66 5.57 -13.96 1.82
CA ILE A 66 5.50 -15.12 2.72
C ILE A 66 5.62 -16.43 1.93
N LEU A 67 4.95 -16.53 0.77
CA LEU A 67 5.05 -17.70 -0.09
C LEU A 67 6.48 -17.91 -0.59
N LEU A 68 7.18 -16.84 -0.98
CA LEU A 68 8.58 -16.90 -1.41
C LEU A 68 9.53 -17.23 -0.24
N SER A 69 9.23 -16.72 0.96
CA SER A 69 10.02 -16.99 2.18
C SER A 69 9.80 -18.41 2.72
N SER A 70 8.64 -18.99 2.46
CA SER A 70 8.38 -20.37 2.85
C SER A 70 9.28 -21.27 2.01
N SER A 71 10.12 -22.06 2.68
CA SER A 71 11.02 -23.06 2.07
C SER A 71 10.27 -24.19 1.34
N LEU A 72 8.98 -24.01 1.02
CA LEU A 72 8.10 -24.92 0.28
C LEU A 72 8.30 -24.88 -1.25
N ILE A 73 9.06 -23.91 -1.78
CA ILE A 73 9.22 -23.68 -3.24
C ILE A 73 10.65 -24.02 -3.73
N ASN A 74 11.51 -24.56 -2.86
CA ASN A 74 12.82 -25.12 -3.25
C ASN A 74 12.67 -26.44 -4.01
#